data_AF-A0A5B8UU82-F1
#
_entry.id   AF-A0A5B8UU82-F1
#
_cell.length_a   1.000
_cell.length_b   1.000
_cell.length_c   1.000
_cell.angle_alpha   90.00
_cell.angle_beta   90.00
_cell.angle_gamma   90.00
#
_symmetry.space_group_name_H-M   'P 1'
#
loop_
_entity.id
_entity.type
_entity.pdbx_description
1 polymer ?
#
loop_
_entity_poly.entity_id
_entity_poly.type
_entity_poly.pdbx_seq_one_letter_code
_entity_poly.pdbx_strand_id
1 'polypeptide(L)'
;MRTAIKIMLLPIGLWAACSNKQQVRDFIPGTYVNQAQSAYSIASDTLLLIPDEHAGNLYQVVRGTGFQRIRDGKLQPKEYKVKTFSGVWDEAKQILQITQDGSILVFQPDAQTLTVGTAVYHKLK
;
A
#
# COMPACT_ATOMS: atom_id res chain seq x y z
N MET A 1 49.04 16.63 -41.01
CA MET A 1 49.03 16.97 -39.57
C MET A 1 47.62 16.72 -39.07
N ARG A 2 47.43 15.79 -38.13
CA ARG A 2 46.12 15.27 -37.68
C ARG A 2 45.56 16.21 -36.60
N THR A 3 44.41 16.84 -36.86
CA THR A 3 43.67 17.64 -35.88
C THR A 3 42.98 16.72 -34.87
N ALA A 4 43.33 16.86 -33.59
CA ALA A 4 42.74 16.10 -32.50
C ALA A 4 41.48 16.79 -31.97
N ILE A 5 40.32 16.16 -32.13
CA ILE A 5 39.06 16.58 -31.51
C ILE A 5 39.06 16.06 -30.06
N LYS A 6 39.08 16.98 -29.09
CA LYS A 6 38.92 16.64 -27.67
C LYS A 6 37.43 16.61 -27.33
N ILE A 7 36.85 15.41 -27.26
CA ILE A 7 35.51 15.19 -26.72
C ILE A 7 35.63 15.24 -25.19
N MET A 8 35.24 16.35 -24.58
CA MET A 8 35.09 16.49 -23.14
C MET A 8 33.76 15.82 -22.75
N LEU A 9 33.84 14.56 -22.33
CA LEU A 9 32.69 13.80 -21.83
C LEU A 9 32.32 14.35 -20.44
N LEU A 10 31.25 15.15 -20.37
CA LEU A 10 30.67 15.60 -19.11
C LEU A 10 29.72 14.50 -18.61
N PRO A 11 29.97 13.83 -17.46
CA PRO A 11 29.06 12.82 -16.95
C PRO A 11 27.89 13.56 -16.29
N ILE A 12 26.88 13.91 -17.09
CA ILE A 12 25.59 14.35 -16.57
C ILE A 12 24.75 13.11 -16.31
N GLY A 13 24.32 12.98 -15.05
CA GLY A 13 23.13 12.22 -14.67
C GLY A 13 23.42 10.86 -14.04
N LEU A 14 22.91 10.68 -12.81
CA LEU A 14 22.31 9.44 -12.28
C LEU A 14 21.89 9.58 -10.79
N TRP A 15 21.44 10.76 -10.33
CA TRP A 15 21.12 10.99 -8.90
C TRP A 15 19.61 11.00 -8.58
N ALA A 16 18.74 10.55 -9.48
CA ALA A 16 17.29 10.66 -9.29
C ALA A 16 16.58 9.38 -8.78
N ALA A 17 17.29 8.27 -8.56
CA ALA A 17 16.64 6.98 -8.27
C ALA A 17 16.39 6.70 -6.77
N CYS A 18 17.08 7.38 -5.85
CA CYS A 18 16.97 7.07 -4.40
C CYS A 18 15.82 7.78 -3.69
N SER A 19 15.33 8.92 -4.20
CA SER A 19 14.28 9.71 -3.53
C SER A 19 12.92 9.00 -3.49
N ASN A 20 12.59 8.25 -4.55
CA ASN A 20 11.29 7.59 -4.69
C ASN A 20 11.07 6.50 -3.62
N LYS A 21 12.11 5.71 -3.33
CA LYS A 21 12.05 4.62 -2.35
C LYS A 21 11.72 5.09 -0.93
N GLN A 22 12.38 6.17 -0.50
CA GLN A 22 12.13 6.78 0.80
C GLN A 22 10.71 7.36 0.87
N GLN A 23 10.27 8.03 -0.20
CA GLN A 23 8.91 8.58 -0.30
C GLN A 23 7.84 7.49 -0.11
N VAL A 24 8.03 6.30 -0.70
CA VAL A 24 7.10 5.19 -0.52
C VAL A 24 7.10 4.73 0.94
N ARG A 25 8.27 4.52 1.55
CA ARG A 25 8.35 4.11 2.97
C ARG A 25 7.64 5.07 3.92
N ASP A 26 7.86 6.37 3.75
CA ASP A 26 7.24 7.41 4.56
C ASP A 26 5.72 7.45 4.33
N PHE A 27 5.27 7.05 3.14
CA PHE A 27 3.86 6.96 2.80
C PHE A 27 3.18 5.72 3.41
N ILE A 28 3.88 4.62 3.71
CA ILE A 28 3.23 3.37 4.18
C ILE A 28 2.42 3.55 5.47
N PRO A 29 2.96 4.11 6.57
CA PRO A 29 2.24 4.19 7.84
C PRO A 29 0.94 4.99 7.75
N GLY A 30 -0.10 4.52 8.42
CA GLY A 30 -1.37 5.23 8.56
C GLY A 30 -2.60 4.38 8.25
N THR A 31 -3.74 5.07 8.14
CA THR A 31 -5.05 4.45 7.95
C THR A 31 -5.50 4.58 6.51
N TYR A 32 -5.97 3.48 5.94
CA TYR A 32 -6.47 3.38 4.59
C TYR A 32 -7.89 2.82 4.61
N VAL A 33 -8.78 3.34 3.76
CA VAL A 33 -10.19 2.94 3.73
C VAL A 33 -10.63 2.52 2.34
N ASN A 34 -11.49 1.51 2.29
CA ASN A 34 -12.17 1.07 1.08
C ASN A 34 -13.67 0.94 1.34
N GLN A 35 -14.47 1.20 0.32
CA GLN A 35 -15.90 0.90 0.30
C GLN A 35 -16.20 -0.01 -0.88
N ALA A 36 -17.03 -1.02 -0.65
CA ALA A 36 -17.45 -1.96 -1.67
C ALA A 36 -18.95 -2.23 -1.55
N GLN A 37 -19.62 -2.34 -2.69
CA GLN A 37 -21.04 -2.68 -2.77
C GLN A 37 -21.27 -3.67 -3.90
N SER A 38 -22.17 -4.61 -3.66
CA SER A 38 -22.67 -5.56 -4.64
C SER A 38 -24.18 -5.77 -4.45
N ALA A 39 -24.78 -6.64 -5.27
CA ALA A 39 -26.15 -7.07 -5.07
C ALA A 39 -26.39 -7.82 -3.74
N TYR A 40 -25.31 -8.31 -3.11
CA TYR A 40 -25.39 -9.19 -1.94
C TYR A 40 -24.93 -8.52 -0.64
N SER A 41 -24.19 -7.41 -0.71
CA SER A 41 -23.66 -6.76 0.48
C SER A 41 -23.18 -5.33 0.22
N ILE A 42 -23.10 -4.57 1.31
CA ILE A 42 -22.38 -3.31 1.41
C ILE A 42 -21.30 -3.50 2.47
N ALA A 43 -20.07 -3.10 2.17
CA ALA A 43 -18.93 -3.23 3.07
C ALA A 43 -18.11 -1.94 3.13
N SER A 44 -17.57 -1.68 4.31
CA SER A 44 -16.56 -0.66 4.57
C SER A 44 -15.38 -1.35 5.24
N ASP A 45 -14.20 -1.14 4.71
CA ASP A 45 -12.99 -1.79 5.16
C ASP A 45 -11.94 -0.73 5.51
N THR A 46 -11.20 -0.99 6.59
CA THR A 46 -10.15 -0.11 7.07
C THR A 46 -8.89 -0.94 7.28
N LEU A 47 -7.76 -0.47 6.75
CA LEU A 47 -6.43 -1.02 7.00
C LEU A 47 -5.61 0.02 7.75
N LEU A 48 -5.13 -0.32 8.93
CA LEU A 48 -4.16 0.46 9.70
C LEU A 48 -2.80 -0.21 9.59
N LEU A 49 -1.83 0.51 9.05
CA LEU A 49 -0.44 0.07 8.90
C LEU A 49 0.43 0.77 9.93
N ILE A 50 1.03 0.00 10.84
CA ILE A 50 1.88 0.49 11.93
C ILE A 50 3.28 -0.09 11.72
N PRO A 51 4.33 0.73 11.56
CA PRO A 51 5.70 0.23 11.49
C PRO A 51 6.11 -0.37 12.84
N ASP A 52 6.90 -1.43 12.80
CA ASP A 52 7.59 -1.92 14.00
C ASP A 52 8.80 -1.04 14.26
N GLU A 53 8.80 -0.32 15.39
CA GLU A 53 9.86 0.60 15.80
C GLU A 53 11.22 -0.11 16.02
N HIS A 54 11.21 -1.42 16.26
CA HIS A 54 12.41 -2.22 16.51
C HIS A 54 12.92 -2.95 15.26
N ALA A 55 12.06 -3.12 14.25
CA ALA A 55 12.37 -3.82 13.01
C ALA A 55 11.89 -3.03 11.81
N GLY A 56 12.79 -2.22 11.22
CA GLY A 56 12.48 -1.22 10.19
C GLY A 56 11.98 -1.72 8.83
N ASN A 57 11.64 -3.01 8.70
CA ASN A 57 10.95 -3.60 7.55
C ASN A 57 9.69 -4.40 7.94
N LEU A 58 9.34 -4.46 9.22
CA LEU A 58 8.14 -5.14 9.70
C LEU A 58 7.03 -4.13 9.95
N TYR A 59 5.81 -4.58 9.68
CA TYR A 59 4.60 -3.79 9.90
C TYR A 59 3.56 -4.66 10.58
N GLN A 60 2.86 -4.09 11.56
CA GLN A 60 1.58 -4.60 12.00
C GLN A 60 0.49 -4.06 11.08
N VAL A 61 -0.39 -4.95 10.63
CA VAL A 61 -1.51 -4.61 9.75
C VAL A 61 -2.81 -4.96 10.47
N VAL A 62 -3.61 -3.96 10.82
CA VAL A 62 -4.91 -4.16 11.46
C VAL A 62 -6.02 -3.89 10.44
N ARG A 63 -6.81 -4.91 10.12
CA ARG A 63 -7.95 -4.82 9.20
C ARG A 63 -9.26 -4.82 9.98
N GLY A 64 -10.05 -3.78 9.82
CA GLY A 64 -11.41 -3.67 10.35
C GLY A 64 -12.42 -3.66 9.21
N THR A 65 -13.29 -4.68 9.14
CA THR A 65 -14.33 -4.78 8.11
C THR A 65 -15.70 -4.69 8.76
N GLY A 66 -16.47 -3.66 8.40
CA GLY A 66 -17.90 -3.56 8.70
C GLY A 66 -18.71 -3.90 7.45
N PHE A 67 -19.71 -4.78 7.55
CA PHE A 67 -20.53 -5.13 6.40
C PHE A 67 -21.99 -5.41 6.77
N GLN A 68 -22.88 -5.21 5.81
CA GLN A 68 -24.29 -5.60 5.86
C GLN A 68 -24.60 -6.49 4.66
N ARG A 69 -25.27 -7.61 4.90
CA ARG A 69 -25.78 -8.47 3.81
C ARG A 69 -27.08 -7.91 3.27
N ILE A 70 -27.35 -8.15 2.00
CA ILE A 70 -28.63 -7.88 1.36
C ILE A 70 -29.32 -9.23 1.13
N ARG A 71 -30.53 -9.40 1.68
CA ARG A 71 -31.38 -10.58 1.45
C ARG A 71 -32.78 -10.09 1.09
N ASP A 72 -33.32 -10.58 -0.02
CA ASP A 72 -34.63 -10.19 -0.53
C ASP A 72 -34.79 -8.65 -0.65
N GLY A 73 -33.71 -7.98 -1.10
CA GLY A 73 -33.66 -6.52 -1.23
C GLY A 73 -33.54 -5.76 0.10
N LYS A 74 -33.43 -6.45 1.25
CA LYS A 74 -33.36 -5.83 2.58
C LYS A 74 -31.98 -5.95 3.20
N LEU A 75 -31.48 -4.84 3.73
CA LEU A 75 -30.27 -4.81 4.53
C LEU A 75 -30.46 -5.56 5.83
N GLN A 76 -29.55 -6.48 6.09
CA GLN A 76 -29.44 -7.22 7.34
C GLN A 76 -28.65 -6.38 8.38
N PRO A 77 -28.68 -6.76 9.66
CA PRO A 77 -27.88 -6.10 10.70
C PRO A 77 -26.40 -5.98 10.32
N LYS A 78 -25.76 -4.91 10.78
CA LYS A 78 -24.34 -4.67 10.51
C LYS A 78 -23.47 -5.59 11.35
N GLU A 79 -22.53 -6.24 10.70
CA GLU A 79 -21.51 -7.08 11.31
C GLU A 79 -20.15 -6.39 11.25
N TYR A 80 -19.31 -6.64 12.25
CA TYR A 80 -17.96 -6.12 12.32
C TYR A 80 -16.96 -7.24 12.58
N LYS A 81 -15.82 -7.19 11.89
CA LYS A 81 -14.71 -8.12 12.09
C LYS A 81 -13.41 -7.34 12.14
N VAL A 82 -12.55 -7.69 13.08
CA VAL A 82 -11.19 -7.15 13.17
C VAL A 82 -10.21 -8.30 13.08
N LYS A 83 -9.14 -8.11 12.29
CA LYS A 83 -8.04 -9.06 12.15
C LYS A 83 -6.72 -8.31 12.22
N THR A 84 -5.72 -8.96 12.79
CA THR A 84 -4.36 -8.43 12.87
C THR A 84 -3.42 -9.37 12.14
N PHE A 85 -2.53 -8.78 11.35
CA PHE A 85 -1.56 -9.48 10.52
C PHE A 85 -0.17 -8.86 10.70
N SER A 86 0.83 -9.53 10.17
CA SER A 86 2.20 -9.04 10.09
C SER A 86 2.56 -8.90 8.62
N GLY A 87 3.25 -7.83 8.26
CA GLY A 87 3.75 -7.56 6.93
C GLY A 87 5.25 -7.39 6.93
N VAL A 88 5.91 -7.77 5.84
CA VAL A 88 7.34 -7.54 5.60
C VAL A 88 7.49 -6.68 4.35
N TRP A 89 8.18 -5.55 4.49
CA TRP A 89 8.49 -4.66 3.39
C TRP A 89 9.69 -5.18 2.60
N ASP A 90 9.48 -5.39 1.29
CA ASP A 90 10.52 -5.73 0.33
C ASP A 90 10.95 -4.46 -0.41
N GLU A 91 12.11 -3.92 -0.04
CA GLU A 91 12.69 -2.70 -0.61
C GLU A 91 13.00 -2.83 -2.11
N ALA A 92 13.35 -4.04 -2.58
CA ALA A 92 13.71 -4.24 -3.98
C ALA A 92 12.46 -4.22 -4.86
N LYS A 93 11.36 -4.80 -4.37
CA LYS A 93 10.09 -4.89 -5.09
C LYS A 93 9.12 -3.75 -4.82
N GLN A 94 9.38 -2.93 -3.79
CA GLN A 94 8.50 -1.86 -3.31
C GLN A 94 7.08 -2.38 -2.97
N ILE A 95 7.01 -3.51 -2.26
CA ILE A 95 5.77 -4.12 -1.81
C ILE A 95 5.81 -4.47 -0.34
N LEU A 96 4.66 -4.45 0.32
CA LEU A 96 4.48 -5.04 1.64
C LEU A 96 3.79 -6.40 1.48
N GLN A 97 4.46 -7.48 1.88
CA GLN A 97 3.89 -8.83 1.81
C GLN A 97 3.35 -9.23 3.18
N ILE A 98 2.08 -9.61 3.24
CA ILE A 98 1.45 -10.16 4.45
C ILE A 98 1.95 -11.58 4.69
N THR A 99 2.46 -11.87 5.89
CA THR A 99 3.10 -13.16 6.18
C THR A 99 2.11 -14.30 6.33
N GLN A 100 0.88 -14.02 6.78
CA GLN A 100 -0.13 -15.04 7.07
C GLN A 100 -0.70 -15.69 5.81
N ASP A 101 -0.91 -14.93 4.74
CA ASP A 101 -1.58 -15.41 3.52
C ASP A 101 -0.85 -15.06 2.21
N GLY A 102 0.29 -14.36 2.30
CA GLY A 102 1.08 -13.97 1.13
C GLY A 102 0.47 -12.82 0.33
N SER A 103 -0.60 -12.16 0.81
CA SER A 103 -1.19 -11.01 0.15
C SER A 103 -0.16 -9.91 -0.07
N ILE A 104 -0.25 -9.25 -1.22
CA ILE A 104 0.67 -8.17 -1.61
C ILE A 104 -0.06 -6.84 -1.53
N LEU A 105 0.56 -5.90 -0.82
CA LEU A 105 0.15 -4.51 -0.70
C LEU A 105 1.08 -3.65 -1.58
N VAL A 106 0.49 -2.93 -2.53
CA VAL A 106 1.20 -2.02 -3.45
C VAL A 106 0.78 -0.59 -3.18
N PHE A 107 1.74 0.30 -2.96
CA PHE A 107 1.50 1.69 -2.58
C PHE A 107 1.68 2.63 -3.77
N GLN A 108 0.80 3.63 -3.89
CA GLN A 108 0.92 4.72 -4.86
C GLN A 108 0.83 6.06 -4.11
N PRO A 109 1.96 6.61 -3.61
CA PRO A 109 1.97 7.85 -2.84
C PRO A 109 1.34 9.03 -3.59
N ASP A 110 1.59 9.15 -4.89
CA ASP A 110 1.08 10.25 -5.73
C ASP A 110 -0.45 10.23 -5.85
N ALA A 111 -1.06 9.04 -5.87
CA ALA A 111 -2.52 8.87 -5.91
C ALA A 111 -3.16 8.80 -4.51
N GLN A 112 -2.34 8.82 -3.45
CA GLN A 112 -2.75 8.57 -2.06
C GLN A 112 -3.51 7.24 -1.88
N THR A 113 -3.08 6.20 -2.59
CA THR A 113 -3.74 4.88 -2.57
C THR A 113 -2.81 3.73 -2.20
N LEU A 114 -3.44 2.65 -1.75
CA LEU A 114 -2.86 1.33 -1.56
C LEU A 114 -3.75 0.32 -2.28
N THR A 115 -3.17 -0.67 -2.94
CA THR A 115 -3.93 -1.76 -3.59
C THR A 115 -3.64 -3.11 -2.93
N VAL A 116 -4.69 -3.90 -2.72
CA VAL A 116 -4.62 -5.30 -2.27
C VAL A 116 -5.46 -6.16 -3.21
N GLY A 117 -4.81 -6.96 -4.06
CA GLY A 117 -5.50 -7.65 -5.15
C GLY A 117 -6.18 -6.64 -6.08
N THR A 118 -7.52 -6.67 -6.15
CA THR A 118 -8.32 -5.70 -6.92
C THR A 118 -8.90 -4.56 -6.09
N ALA A 119 -8.75 -4.61 -4.76
CA ALA A 119 -9.30 -3.59 -3.87
C ALA A 119 -8.34 -2.40 -3.77
N VAL A 120 -8.86 -1.20 -4.06
CA VAL A 120 -8.14 0.07 -3.91
C VAL A 120 -8.58 0.74 -2.62
N TYR A 121 -7.63 1.03 -1.75
CA TYR A 121 -7.84 1.77 -0.52
C TYR A 121 -7.26 3.17 -0.66
N HIS A 122 -7.95 4.15 -0.08
CA HIS A 122 -7.51 5.54 -0.02
C HIS A 122 -6.94 5.84 1.36
N LYS A 123 -5.77 6.46 1.42
CA LYS A 123 -5.17 6.91 2.67
C LYS A 123 -6.01 8.05 3.26
N LEU A 124 -6.31 7.99 4.55
CA LEU A 124 -6.89 9.11 5.27
C LEU A 124 -5.81 10.18 5.49
N LYS A 125 -6.21 11.45 5.32
CA LYS A 125 -5.33 12.61 5.51
C LYS A 125 -4.83 12.73 6.95
#